data_AF-A0A6P0MK12-F1
#
_entry.id   AF-A0A6P0MK12-F1
#
_cell.length_a   1.000
_cell.length_b   1.000
_cell.length_c   1.000
_cell.angle_alpha   90.00
_cell.angle_beta   90.00
_cell.angle_gamma   90.00
#
_symmetry.space_group_name_H-M   'P 1'
#
loop_
_entity.id
_entity.type
_entity.pdbx_description
1 polymer ?
#
loop_
_entity_poly.entity_id
_entity_poly.type
_entity_poly.pdbx_seq_one_letter_code
_entity_poly.pdbx_strand_id
1 'polypeptide(L)'
;MTTQTELMESQETDLADSNSISLPVGCVLPYVADGTTSNIPDGWKLCNGVQVSKDTYGELFDVIGTAYGGTGTPYFNLPDYQGWFLRGADRGAGRDPDVSSRTIDSKTGNTYLIGSTQLSGTAFEDSSDAHVQPNNSLPKGSTHYAYKGTTLDVARNNDGSVKVTTQGWDKESRPINAYVNFIIKCDSSSTGIPLGTVVAYVGQDEVVSKVLPSSDWVYCNGDALPETAGDLSSLIGVIWGGDAAAPLSPDLRGFFLRGVAGGSTADPDSSTRTAIHDDGNSGDKVASMQTYATGKPANEIYFEISHLPVGHFKSSFTSGHTPAKWTNGSTTVDIKFSVGEETRPVNAYVKWYVKATNASEEETIPVGIVVAYAGVANQTNNSLQNGLWLRCVGTSFDRTEYSQLYETIGVIHGSEGGYPYLPDYQGRFLRGVDDGAKRDPDASSRTAPGPDGTGHSGDQIGSVQGWDTGEPNETPSVDLPHLPTSSTQTAAALGGGTIRDVGSGDPTFNFQGADAESRPRNVYVDWIISASNGSSDTH
;
A
#
# COMPACT_ATOMS: atom_id res chain seq x y z
N MET A 1 -5.50 -68.42 11.24
CA MET A 1 -4.27 -67.64 11.11
C MET A 1 -4.32 -66.99 9.75
N THR A 2 -4.85 -65.77 9.72
CA THR A 2 -4.80 -64.90 8.55
C THR A 2 -3.94 -63.73 9.00
N THR A 3 -2.86 -63.50 8.28
CA THR A 3 -1.73 -62.66 8.68
C THR A 3 -2.11 -61.19 8.77
N GLN A 4 -1.47 -60.51 9.71
CA GLN A 4 -1.66 -59.12 10.16
C GLN A 4 -1.20 -58.07 9.13
N THR A 5 -1.37 -58.35 7.83
CA THR A 5 -0.86 -57.54 6.71
C THR A 5 -1.99 -57.00 5.81
N GLU A 6 -3.25 -57.41 6.01
CA GLU A 6 -4.42 -56.91 5.25
C GLU A 6 -5.28 -55.88 6.01
N LEU A 7 -4.77 -55.29 7.11
CA LEU A 7 -5.48 -54.27 7.91
C LEU A 7 -4.81 -52.89 7.89
N MET A 8 -3.95 -52.60 6.91
CA MET A 8 -3.30 -51.29 6.74
C MET A 8 -3.63 -50.60 5.41
N GLU A 9 -4.78 -50.85 4.80
CA GLU A 9 -5.10 -50.27 3.48
C GLU A 9 -6.50 -49.63 3.38
N SER A 10 -7.06 -49.09 4.46
CA SER A 10 -8.35 -48.37 4.35
C SER A 10 -8.57 -47.23 5.35
N GLN A 11 -7.56 -46.38 5.56
CA GLN A 11 -7.76 -45.06 6.16
C GLN A 11 -7.08 -43.96 5.34
N GLU A 12 -7.39 -43.89 4.05
CA GLU A 12 -7.62 -42.56 3.46
C GLU A 12 -9.01 -42.16 3.95
N THR A 13 -9.06 -41.30 4.97
CA THR A 13 -10.29 -40.62 5.34
C THR A 13 -10.70 -39.78 4.14
N ASP A 14 -11.74 -40.24 3.46
CA ASP A 14 -12.49 -39.48 2.47
C ASP A 14 -12.91 -38.16 3.13
N LEU A 15 -12.32 -37.04 2.70
CA LEU A 15 -12.52 -35.69 3.25
C LEU A 15 -13.89 -35.09 2.86
N ALA A 16 -14.80 -35.91 2.35
CA ALA A 16 -16.08 -35.50 1.79
C ALA A 16 -17.25 -36.01 2.64
N ASP A 17 -17.46 -35.45 3.83
CA ASP A 17 -18.85 -35.13 4.24
C ASP A 17 -18.93 -34.06 5.35
N SER A 18 -19.70 -33.00 5.05
CA SER A 18 -20.15 -31.88 5.90
C SER A 18 -19.21 -30.70 6.25
N ASN A 19 -18.67 -29.99 5.23
CA ASN A 19 -18.62 -28.50 5.14
C ASN A 19 -17.77 -28.08 3.91
N SER A 20 -18.37 -28.04 2.71
CA SER A 20 -17.68 -27.44 1.56
C SER A 20 -17.67 -25.91 1.73
N ILE A 21 -16.50 -25.37 2.06
CA ILE A 21 -16.27 -23.93 2.05
C ILE A 21 -16.49 -23.38 0.64
N SER A 22 -17.23 -22.27 0.54
CA SER A 22 -17.47 -21.55 -0.72
C SER A 22 -17.00 -20.12 -0.60
N LEU A 23 -16.64 -19.47 -1.72
CA LEU A 23 -16.36 -18.04 -1.69
C LEU A 23 -17.63 -17.25 -1.32
N PRO A 24 -17.60 -16.34 -0.32
CA PRO A 24 -18.74 -15.53 0.02
C PRO A 24 -19.11 -14.58 -1.13
N VAL A 25 -20.41 -14.39 -1.38
CA VAL A 25 -20.87 -13.30 -2.25
C VAL A 25 -20.33 -11.97 -1.71
N GLY A 26 -19.81 -11.11 -2.59
CA GLY A 26 -19.11 -9.89 -2.20
C GLY A 26 -17.61 -10.05 -1.92
N CYS A 27 -17.07 -11.27 -2.03
CA CYS A 27 -15.63 -11.50 -2.11
C CYS A 27 -15.04 -10.82 -3.36
N VAL A 28 -13.88 -10.21 -3.20
CA VAL A 28 -13.13 -9.49 -4.22
C VAL A 28 -11.78 -10.16 -4.41
N LEU A 29 -11.46 -10.51 -5.65
CA LEU A 29 -10.19 -11.12 -6.03
C LEU A 29 -9.47 -10.25 -7.07
N PRO A 30 -8.14 -10.08 -6.94
CA PRO A 30 -7.32 -9.63 -8.05
C PRO A 30 -7.44 -10.60 -9.24
N TYR A 31 -7.46 -10.04 -10.45
CA TYR A 31 -7.61 -10.78 -11.70
C TYR A 31 -6.51 -10.35 -12.68
N VAL A 32 -5.72 -11.31 -13.15
CA VAL A 32 -4.47 -11.05 -13.88
C VAL A 32 -4.61 -11.11 -15.40
N ALA A 33 -5.80 -11.33 -15.92
CA ALA A 33 -6.08 -11.24 -17.35
C ALA A 33 -6.57 -9.83 -17.74
N ASP A 34 -6.61 -9.55 -19.03
CA ASP A 34 -7.25 -8.33 -19.51
C ASP A 34 -8.74 -8.30 -19.07
N GLY A 35 -9.19 -7.12 -18.63
CA GLY A 35 -10.51 -6.97 -17.99
C GLY A 35 -11.66 -6.92 -18.98
N THR A 36 -11.49 -7.53 -20.16
CA THR A 36 -12.53 -7.56 -21.18
C THR A 36 -13.70 -8.39 -20.69
N THR A 37 -14.93 -8.00 -21.02
CA THR A 37 -16.14 -8.67 -20.53
C THR A 37 -16.24 -10.14 -20.94
N SER A 38 -15.52 -10.55 -21.99
CA SER A 38 -15.42 -11.95 -22.42
C SER A 38 -14.55 -12.81 -21.50
N ASN A 39 -13.65 -12.19 -20.75
CA ASN A 39 -12.72 -12.87 -19.87
C ASN A 39 -13.21 -12.86 -18.41
N ILE A 40 -14.30 -12.16 -18.09
CA ILE A 40 -14.86 -12.18 -16.74
C ILE A 40 -15.72 -13.45 -16.57
N PRO A 41 -15.45 -14.28 -15.56
CA PRO A 41 -16.20 -15.51 -15.29
C PRO A 41 -17.68 -15.27 -14.98
N ASP A 42 -18.53 -16.25 -15.29
CA ASP A 42 -19.94 -16.22 -14.90
C ASP A 42 -20.11 -16.16 -13.37
N GLY A 43 -21.08 -15.36 -12.91
CA GLY A 43 -21.27 -15.05 -11.48
C GLY A 43 -20.29 -14.01 -10.92
N TRP A 44 -19.42 -13.42 -11.76
CA TRP A 44 -18.48 -12.37 -11.37
C TRP A 44 -18.66 -11.09 -12.19
N LYS A 45 -18.27 -9.96 -11.61
CA LYS A 45 -18.23 -8.64 -12.28
C LYS A 45 -16.95 -7.90 -11.98
N LEU A 46 -16.53 -7.06 -12.94
CA LEU A 46 -15.45 -6.11 -12.73
C LEU A 46 -15.86 -5.04 -11.70
N CYS A 47 -14.94 -4.68 -10.80
CA CYS A 47 -15.11 -3.60 -9.83
C CYS A 47 -14.84 -2.24 -10.51
N ASN A 48 -15.77 -1.82 -11.38
CA ASN A 48 -15.69 -0.59 -12.18
C ASN A 48 -16.80 0.42 -11.88
N GLY A 49 -17.43 0.34 -10.70
CA GLY A 49 -18.45 1.31 -10.28
C GLY A 49 -19.79 1.23 -11.01
N VAL A 50 -20.00 0.26 -11.90
CA VAL A 50 -21.21 0.21 -12.73
C VAL A 50 -22.47 0.04 -11.87
N GLN A 51 -23.53 0.75 -12.26
CA GLN A 51 -24.84 0.60 -11.65
C GLN A 51 -25.52 -0.69 -12.10
N VAL A 52 -26.03 -1.46 -11.14
CA VAL A 52 -26.68 -2.75 -11.37
C VAL A 52 -28.05 -2.84 -10.67
N SER A 53 -28.91 -3.74 -11.15
CA SER A 53 -30.25 -3.94 -10.58
C SER A 53 -30.23 -4.93 -9.42
N LYS A 54 -30.87 -4.57 -8.31
CA LYS A 54 -31.11 -5.48 -7.17
C LYS A 54 -31.96 -6.69 -7.55
N ASP A 55 -32.79 -6.58 -8.59
CA ASP A 55 -33.63 -7.69 -9.04
C ASP A 55 -32.79 -8.78 -9.73
N THR A 56 -31.63 -8.40 -10.29
CA THR A 56 -30.67 -9.33 -10.89
C THR A 56 -29.61 -9.77 -9.90
N TYR A 57 -29.13 -8.86 -9.05
CA TYR A 57 -28.01 -9.08 -8.13
C TYR A 57 -28.46 -8.93 -6.66
N GLY A 58 -29.53 -9.63 -6.29
CA GLY A 58 -30.14 -9.57 -4.97
C GLY A 58 -29.18 -10.02 -3.86
N GLU A 59 -28.50 -11.17 -4.05
CA GLU A 59 -27.52 -11.69 -3.08
C GLU A 59 -26.38 -10.68 -2.84
N LEU A 60 -25.86 -10.06 -3.89
CA LEU A 60 -24.83 -9.04 -3.75
C LEU A 60 -25.35 -7.78 -3.05
N PHE A 61 -26.57 -7.35 -3.37
CA PHE A 61 -27.19 -6.21 -2.71
C PHE A 61 -27.37 -6.45 -1.20
N ASP A 62 -27.74 -7.66 -0.79
CA ASP A 62 -27.86 -8.02 0.63
C ASP A 62 -26.51 -7.90 1.37
N VAL A 63 -25.40 -8.05 0.65
CA VAL A 63 -24.03 -8.00 1.21
C VAL A 63 -23.44 -6.59 1.23
N ILE A 64 -23.50 -5.86 0.10
CA ILE A 64 -22.82 -4.55 -0.05
C ILE A 64 -23.79 -3.36 0.04
N GLY A 65 -25.10 -3.61 -0.08
CA GLY A 65 -26.13 -2.58 -0.06
C GLY A 65 -25.85 -1.45 -1.04
N THR A 66 -25.75 -0.23 -0.50
CA THR A 66 -25.40 0.98 -1.25
C THR A 66 -24.08 1.60 -0.76
N ALA A 67 -23.18 0.78 -0.18
CA ALA A 67 -21.88 1.24 0.32
C ALA A 67 -21.01 1.91 -0.76
N TYR A 68 -21.23 1.54 -2.02
CA TYR A 68 -20.53 2.07 -3.20
C TYR A 68 -21.41 3.00 -4.05
N GLY A 69 -22.56 3.42 -3.50
CA GLY A 69 -23.51 4.32 -4.15
C GLY A 69 -24.78 3.65 -4.68
N GLY A 70 -25.55 4.43 -5.45
CA GLY A 70 -26.90 4.07 -5.93
C GLY A 70 -28.03 4.57 -5.03
N THR A 71 -29.26 4.14 -5.32
CA THR A 71 -30.48 4.56 -4.59
C THR A 71 -31.07 3.45 -3.72
N GLY A 72 -30.62 2.20 -3.92
CA GLY A 72 -31.18 1.00 -3.29
C GLY A 72 -32.55 0.59 -3.82
N THR A 73 -33.14 1.37 -4.74
CA THR A 73 -34.44 1.06 -5.37
C THR A 73 -34.50 1.60 -6.80
N PRO A 74 -34.48 0.73 -7.83
CA PRO A 74 -34.05 -0.67 -7.80
C PRO A 74 -32.52 -0.83 -7.93
N TYR A 75 -31.77 0.27 -8.00
CA TYR A 75 -30.36 0.23 -8.40
C TYR A 75 -29.37 0.50 -7.27
N PHE A 76 -28.24 -0.20 -7.32
CA PHE A 76 -27.05 0.04 -6.50
C PHE A 76 -25.80 0.00 -7.39
N ASN A 77 -24.68 0.51 -6.89
CA ASN A 77 -23.43 0.49 -7.64
C ASN A 77 -22.52 -0.63 -7.14
N LEU A 78 -21.77 -1.25 -8.07
CA LEU A 78 -20.64 -2.10 -7.72
C LEU A 78 -19.49 -1.26 -7.14
N PRO A 79 -18.50 -1.88 -6.47
CA PRO A 79 -17.27 -1.18 -6.12
C PRO A 79 -16.57 -0.62 -7.35
N ASP A 80 -15.95 0.55 -7.21
CA ASP A 80 -15.01 1.10 -8.19
C ASP A 80 -13.61 1.06 -7.59
N TYR A 81 -12.84 0.07 -7.99
CA TYR A 81 -11.45 -0.11 -7.55
C TYR A 81 -10.44 0.30 -8.62
N GLN A 82 -10.90 0.95 -9.68
CA GLN A 82 -10.04 1.36 -10.78
C GLN A 82 -9.08 2.47 -10.36
N GLY A 83 -7.77 2.19 -10.39
CA GLY A 83 -6.71 3.07 -9.92
C GLY A 83 -6.54 3.12 -8.39
N TRP A 84 -7.26 2.28 -7.63
CA TRP A 84 -7.23 2.26 -6.17
C TRP A 84 -6.44 1.07 -5.60
N PHE A 85 -5.89 1.27 -4.41
CA PHE A 85 -5.31 0.21 -3.58
C PHE A 85 -6.33 -0.25 -2.53
N LEU A 86 -6.31 -1.54 -2.21
CA LEU A 86 -7.14 -2.09 -1.13
C LEU A 86 -6.40 -2.00 0.21
N ARG A 87 -7.07 -1.44 1.22
CA ARG A 87 -6.60 -1.36 2.60
C ARG A 87 -7.60 -2.06 3.52
N GLY A 88 -7.10 -2.82 4.48
CA GLY A 88 -7.96 -3.40 5.51
C GLY A 88 -8.59 -2.31 6.37
N ALA A 89 -9.89 -2.41 6.67
CA ALA A 89 -10.56 -1.46 7.54
C ALA A 89 -9.91 -1.45 8.94
N ASP A 90 -9.54 -0.28 9.43
CA ASP A 90 -8.81 -0.14 10.69
C ASP A 90 -9.63 -0.61 11.90
N ARG A 91 -10.90 -0.20 11.97
CA ARG A 91 -11.85 -0.59 13.03
C ARG A 91 -11.29 -0.39 14.46
N GLY A 92 -10.45 0.62 14.66
CA GLY A 92 -9.89 0.97 15.96
C GLY A 92 -8.55 0.31 16.28
N ALA A 93 -7.91 -0.36 15.31
CA ALA A 93 -6.54 -0.86 15.45
C ALA A 93 -5.49 0.27 15.52
N GLY A 94 -5.85 1.50 15.12
CA GLY A 94 -4.99 2.68 15.22
C GLY A 94 -3.88 2.74 14.17
N ARG A 95 -4.00 1.98 13.09
CA ARG A 95 -3.08 1.95 11.95
C ARG A 95 -3.52 2.82 10.78
N ASP A 96 -4.77 3.32 10.78
CA ASP A 96 -5.21 4.46 9.96
C ASP A 96 -5.43 5.69 10.86
N PRO A 97 -4.39 6.53 11.06
CA PRO A 97 -4.49 7.71 11.91
C PRO A 97 -5.49 8.76 11.36
N ASP A 98 -5.77 8.70 10.06
CA ASP A 98 -6.61 9.64 9.33
C ASP A 98 -8.02 9.07 9.07
N VAL A 99 -8.45 8.06 9.84
CA VAL A 99 -9.73 7.35 9.66
C VAL A 99 -10.95 8.28 9.60
N SER A 100 -10.93 9.40 10.33
CA SER A 100 -12.02 10.39 10.35
C SER A 100 -12.10 11.25 9.07
N SER A 101 -11.05 11.27 8.27
CA SER A 101 -10.97 12.03 7.01
C SER A 101 -11.45 11.22 5.78
N ARG A 102 -11.68 9.91 5.96
CA ARG A 102 -12.10 9.04 4.86
C ARG A 102 -13.45 9.50 4.31
N THR A 103 -13.53 9.57 2.98
CA THR A 103 -14.74 9.98 2.28
C THR A 103 -15.66 8.78 2.11
N ILE A 104 -16.88 8.92 2.62
CA ILE A 104 -17.96 7.94 2.46
C ILE A 104 -18.89 8.51 1.38
N ASP A 105 -19.33 7.71 0.40
CA ASP A 105 -20.44 8.14 -0.46
C ASP A 105 -21.69 8.28 0.44
N SER A 106 -22.11 9.53 0.64
CA SER A 106 -22.78 10.03 1.84
C SER A 106 -24.26 9.67 1.98
N LYS A 107 -24.69 8.51 1.47
CA LYS A 107 -26.12 8.13 1.42
C LYS A 107 -26.60 7.18 2.51
N THR A 108 -25.72 6.60 3.34
CA THR A 108 -26.12 5.47 4.20
C THR A 108 -25.79 5.56 5.68
N GLY A 109 -25.06 6.58 6.16
CA GLY A 109 -24.64 6.59 7.57
C GLY A 109 -23.84 5.33 7.94
N ASN A 110 -22.99 4.87 7.02
CA ASN A 110 -22.20 3.64 7.15
C ASN A 110 -21.32 3.70 8.40
N THR A 111 -21.70 2.98 9.46
CA THR A 111 -20.97 2.92 10.74
C THR A 111 -19.67 2.10 10.65
N TYR A 112 -19.36 1.50 9.49
CA TYR A 112 -18.31 0.48 9.37
C TYR A 112 -17.25 0.77 8.30
N LEU A 113 -17.32 1.92 7.62
CA LEU A 113 -16.31 2.46 6.70
C LEU A 113 -15.92 1.60 5.48
N ILE A 114 -16.43 0.37 5.30
CA ILE A 114 -16.17 -0.43 4.10
C ILE A 114 -16.64 0.31 2.84
N GLY A 115 -15.80 0.33 1.81
CA GLY A 115 -16.00 1.10 0.59
C GLY A 115 -15.69 2.60 0.69
N SER A 116 -15.39 3.11 1.89
CA SER A 116 -14.91 4.50 2.02
C SER A 116 -13.54 4.64 1.38
N THR A 117 -13.25 5.84 0.87
CA THR A 117 -12.04 6.14 0.12
C THR A 117 -11.19 7.18 0.84
N GLN A 118 -9.90 7.17 0.55
CA GLN A 118 -8.94 8.11 1.11
C GLN A 118 -7.93 8.50 0.05
N LEU A 119 -7.62 9.79 -0.05
CA LEU A 119 -6.55 10.27 -0.92
C LEU A 119 -5.19 9.80 -0.42
N SER A 120 -4.18 9.87 -1.30
CA SER A 120 -2.80 9.66 -0.89
C SER A 120 -2.36 10.70 0.14
N GLY A 121 -1.43 10.31 0.98
CA GLY A 121 -0.82 11.16 2.00
C GLY A 121 0.68 10.94 2.04
N THR A 122 1.41 11.95 2.50
CA THR A 122 2.87 11.97 2.62
C THR A 122 3.22 12.45 4.01
N ALA A 123 3.86 11.58 4.79
CA ALA A 123 4.30 11.87 6.15
C ALA A 123 5.82 11.99 6.25
N PHE A 124 6.29 12.55 7.36
CA PHE A 124 7.70 12.60 7.75
C PHE A 124 7.77 12.26 9.23
N GLU A 125 8.75 11.46 9.66
CA GLU A 125 8.82 10.95 11.03
C GLU A 125 9.35 12.01 12.00
N ASP A 126 10.35 12.78 11.56
CA ASP A 126 10.93 13.88 12.33
C ASP A 126 11.18 15.11 11.45
N SER A 127 11.18 16.26 12.12
CA SER A 127 11.64 17.52 11.60
C SER A 127 13.07 17.52 11.02
N SER A 128 13.91 16.57 11.43
CA SER A 128 15.27 16.36 10.86
C SER A 128 15.26 15.75 9.47
N ASP A 129 14.14 15.18 9.04
CA ASP A 129 14.03 14.46 7.77
C ASP A 129 14.04 15.39 6.57
N ALA A 130 14.06 16.72 6.76
CA ALA A 130 14.12 17.68 5.68
C ALA A 130 15.02 18.88 6.00
N HIS A 131 15.92 19.22 5.07
CA HIS A 131 16.84 20.34 5.22
C HIS A 131 17.11 21.04 3.88
N VAL A 132 17.38 22.34 3.92
CA VAL A 132 17.62 23.14 2.71
C VAL A 132 19.09 23.05 2.26
N GLN A 133 19.32 22.92 0.96
CA GLN A 133 20.65 22.91 0.34
C GLN A 133 20.78 23.98 -0.78
N PRO A 134 21.93 24.66 -0.90
CA PRO A 134 23.09 24.60 -0.01
C PRO A 134 22.87 25.38 1.31
N ASN A 135 23.22 24.77 2.44
CA ASN A 135 23.17 25.37 3.79
C ASN A 135 24.11 26.58 3.98
N ASN A 136 25.21 26.64 3.22
CA ASN A 136 26.29 27.62 3.39
C ASN A 136 25.94 29.08 3.06
N SER A 137 24.74 29.36 2.54
CA SER A 137 24.30 30.71 2.19
C SER A 137 23.34 31.32 3.21
N LEU A 138 22.87 30.57 4.21
CA LEU A 138 21.91 31.07 5.19
C LEU A 138 22.62 31.61 6.44
N PRO A 139 22.30 32.82 6.91
CA PRO A 139 23.20 33.46 7.86
C PRO A 139 22.76 33.24 9.31
N LYS A 140 23.75 33.16 10.20
CA LYS A 140 23.58 32.78 11.60
C LYS A 140 23.45 34.03 12.48
N GLY A 141 22.36 34.16 13.22
CA GLY A 141 22.19 35.19 14.26
C GLY A 141 21.55 36.51 13.80
N SER A 142 21.49 37.49 14.70
CA SER A 142 20.54 38.61 14.70
C SER A 142 20.68 39.65 13.59
N THR A 143 21.80 39.69 12.85
CA THR A 143 22.07 40.76 11.89
C THR A 143 22.88 40.27 10.71
N HIS A 144 22.32 40.36 9.51
CA HIS A 144 23.06 40.14 8.28
C HIS A 144 23.46 41.47 7.62
N TYR A 145 24.71 41.58 7.20
CA TYR A 145 25.22 42.76 6.49
C TYR A 145 25.08 42.56 4.97
N ALA A 146 24.23 43.37 4.34
CA ALA A 146 23.97 43.39 2.89
C ALA A 146 24.48 44.68 2.25
N TYR A 147 24.50 44.76 0.92
CA TYR A 147 24.50 46.04 0.21
C TYR A 147 23.82 45.92 -1.15
N LYS A 148 23.09 46.97 -1.56
CA LYS A 148 22.57 47.14 -2.92
C LYS A 148 23.27 48.32 -3.59
N GLY A 149 24.07 48.06 -4.62
CA GLY A 149 24.73 49.11 -5.41
C GLY A 149 25.87 49.83 -4.66
N THR A 150 25.56 50.67 -3.67
CA THR A 150 26.54 51.42 -2.85
C THR A 150 26.32 51.23 -1.35
N THR A 151 27.13 50.33 -0.76
CA THR A 151 27.64 50.20 0.63
C THR A 151 26.81 50.47 1.92
N LEU A 152 25.50 50.74 1.90
CA LEU A 152 24.77 51.13 3.14
C LEU A 152 23.47 50.37 3.48
N ASP A 153 23.04 49.35 2.73
CA ASP A 153 21.76 48.66 2.98
C ASP A 153 21.92 47.38 3.82
N VAL A 154 21.55 47.39 5.10
CA VAL A 154 21.60 46.22 6.01
C VAL A 154 20.27 45.50 6.02
N ALA A 155 20.25 44.18 6.01
CA ALA A 155 19.01 43.43 6.06
C ALA A 155 18.36 43.48 7.45
N ARG A 156 17.03 43.52 7.48
CA ARG A 156 16.24 43.24 8.67
C ARG A 156 15.86 41.78 8.64
N ASN A 157 16.20 41.07 9.72
CA ASN A 157 15.83 39.69 9.89
C ASN A 157 14.78 39.55 10.97
N ASN A 158 13.94 38.54 10.83
CA ASN A 158 13.09 38.07 11.91
C ASN A 158 13.11 36.55 11.92
N ASP A 159 12.79 35.95 13.06
CA ASP A 159 12.40 34.55 13.05
C ASP A 159 11.04 34.44 12.35
N GLY A 160 10.92 33.49 11.42
CA GLY A 160 9.71 33.34 10.64
C GLY A 160 9.65 31.98 9.95
N SER A 161 8.45 31.62 9.49
CA SER A 161 8.25 30.43 8.68
C SER A 161 8.22 30.79 7.20
N VAL A 162 8.88 29.96 6.38
CA VAL A 162 8.71 29.96 4.94
C VAL A 162 7.96 28.70 4.55
N LYS A 163 6.88 28.91 3.79
CA LYS A 163 6.12 27.82 3.21
C LYS A 163 6.91 27.18 2.08
N VAL A 164 7.03 25.85 2.10
CA VAL A 164 7.65 25.09 1.00
C VAL A 164 6.84 25.32 -0.27
N THR A 165 7.53 25.58 -1.38
CA THR A 165 6.81 25.76 -2.65
C THR A 165 6.21 24.44 -3.09
N THR A 166 5.14 24.53 -3.87
CA THR A 166 4.34 23.37 -4.27
C THR A 166 4.93 22.61 -5.47
N GLN A 167 6.21 22.85 -5.82
CA GLN A 167 6.86 22.31 -7.01
C GLN A 167 7.89 21.23 -6.63
N GLY A 168 8.17 20.32 -7.55
CA GLY A 168 9.11 19.20 -7.36
C GLY A 168 8.53 17.99 -6.62
N TRP A 169 7.21 17.90 -6.44
CA TRP A 169 6.56 16.72 -5.87
C TRP A 169 5.96 15.84 -6.97
N ASP A 170 5.89 14.54 -6.72
CA ASP A 170 5.13 13.65 -7.59
C ASP A 170 3.62 13.93 -7.49
N LYS A 171 2.84 13.39 -8.44
CA LYS A 171 1.39 13.60 -8.47
C LYS A 171 0.65 12.92 -7.33
N GLU A 172 1.24 11.88 -6.76
CA GLU A 172 0.73 11.16 -5.59
C GLU A 172 1.83 10.41 -4.86
N SER A 173 1.60 10.15 -3.57
CA SER A 173 2.37 9.14 -2.83
C SER A 173 1.82 7.77 -3.15
N ARG A 174 2.70 6.84 -3.50
CA ARG A 174 2.33 5.46 -3.82
C ARG A 174 3.55 4.53 -3.69
N PRO A 175 3.34 3.27 -3.28
CA PRO A 175 4.39 2.27 -3.27
C PRO A 175 4.69 1.71 -4.66
N ILE A 176 5.74 0.91 -4.75
CA ILE A 176 5.95 0.05 -5.92
C ILE A 176 4.74 -0.86 -6.11
N ASN A 177 4.14 -0.84 -7.30
CA ASN A 177 2.86 -1.51 -7.51
C ASN A 177 2.69 -2.10 -8.91
N ALA A 178 1.89 -3.16 -9.00
CA ALA A 178 1.50 -3.82 -10.23
C ALA A 178 0.00 -3.66 -10.48
N TYR A 179 -0.37 -3.53 -11.75
CA TYR A 179 -1.75 -3.45 -12.18
C TYR A 179 -2.39 -4.82 -12.33
N VAL A 180 -3.54 -4.95 -11.68
CA VAL A 180 -4.47 -6.07 -11.77
C VAL A 180 -5.88 -5.51 -11.96
N ASN A 181 -6.80 -6.31 -12.47
CA ASN A 181 -8.21 -6.01 -12.31
C ASN A 181 -8.67 -6.50 -10.94
N PHE A 182 -9.80 -5.98 -10.45
CA PHE A 182 -10.51 -6.57 -9.32
C PHE A 182 -11.88 -7.04 -9.78
N ILE A 183 -12.22 -8.28 -9.46
CA ILE A 183 -13.54 -8.84 -9.74
C ILE A 183 -14.25 -9.18 -8.43
N ILE A 184 -15.57 -9.01 -8.41
CA ILE A 184 -16.43 -9.29 -7.26
C ILE A 184 -17.40 -10.42 -7.58
N LYS A 185 -17.56 -11.35 -6.63
CA LYS A 185 -18.54 -12.44 -6.72
C LYS A 185 -19.94 -11.89 -6.50
N CYS A 186 -20.85 -12.14 -7.45
CA CYS A 186 -22.18 -11.53 -7.47
C CYS A 186 -23.30 -12.42 -6.93
N ASP A 187 -23.11 -13.73 -6.98
CA ASP A 187 -24.11 -14.72 -6.57
C ASP A 187 -23.44 -16.05 -6.20
N SER A 188 -24.24 -16.95 -5.64
CA SER A 188 -23.82 -18.28 -5.22
C SER A 188 -23.78 -19.32 -6.36
N SER A 189 -24.02 -18.93 -7.62
CA SER A 189 -24.05 -19.87 -8.74
C SER A 189 -22.67 -20.37 -9.15
N SER A 190 -21.64 -19.55 -8.97
CA SER A 190 -20.24 -19.99 -9.09
C SER A 190 -19.79 -20.63 -7.77
N THR A 191 -19.17 -21.80 -7.81
CA THR A 191 -18.70 -22.50 -6.60
C THR A 191 -17.19 -22.38 -6.39
N GLY A 192 -16.44 -22.30 -7.48
CA GLY A 192 -14.98 -22.29 -7.51
C GLY A 192 -14.29 -20.92 -7.49
N ILE A 193 -12.95 -20.95 -7.40
CA ILE A 193 -12.07 -19.81 -7.61
C ILE A 193 -11.80 -19.71 -9.12
N PRO A 194 -12.14 -18.60 -9.79
CA PRO A 194 -11.99 -18.54 -11.23
C PRO A 194 -10.52 -18.57 -11.68
N LEU A 195 -10.28 -19.22 -12.83
CA LEU A 195 -9.01 -19.17 -13.55
C LEU A 195 -8.49 -17.73 -13.65
N GLY A 196 -7.19 -17.50 -13.42
CA GLY A 196 -6.57 -16.19 -13.55
C GLY A 196 -6.87 -15.22 -12.39
N THR A 197 -7.55 -15.67 -11.34
CA THR A 197 -7.64 -14.90 -10.09
C THR A 197 -6.44 -15.20 -9.18
N VAL A 198 -6.06 -14.20 -8.40
CA VAL A 198 -4.95 -14.29 -7.45
C VAL A 198 -5.50 -14.33 -6.03
N VAL A 199 -4.91 -15.18 -5.18
CA VAL A 199 -5.20 -15.24 -3.75
C VAL A 199 -3.95 -14.90 -2.93
N ALA A 200 -4.16 -14.35 -1.74
CA ALA A 200 -3.09 -14.17 -0.76
C ALA A 200 -2.93 -15.46 0.05
N TYR A 201 -1.81 -16.16 -0.12
CA TYR A 201 -1.40 -17.25 0.75
C TYR A 201 -0.64 -16.69 1.97
N VAL A 202 -1.09 -17.10 3.15
CA VAL A 202 -0.58 -16.61 4.44
C VAL A 202 -0.19 -17.75 5.37
N GLY A 203 0.12 -18.91 4.80
CA GLY A 203 0.52 -20.12 5.52
C GLY A 203 2.02 -20.38 5.50
N GLN A 204 2.41 -21.49 6.13
CA GLN A 204 3.78 -22.00 6.17
C GLN A 204 4.24 -22.47 4.78
N ASP A 205 5.50 -22.28 4.45
CA ASP A 205 6.04 -22.68 3.14
C ASP A 205 6.09 -24.21 2.98
N GLU A 206 6.25 -24.95 4.08
CA GLU A 206 6.38 -26.41 4.08
C GLU A 206 5.08 -27.14 3.72
N VAL A 207 3.92 -26.46 3.86
CA VAL A 207 2.59 -27.05 3.60
C VAL A 207 1.93 -26.49 2.34
N VAL A 208 2.56 -25.53 1.67
CA VAL A 208 1.95 -24.85 0.51
C VAL A 208 1.57 -25.83 -0.61
N SER A 209 2.36 -26.87 -0.87
CA SER A 209 2.05 -27.86 -1.91
C SER A 209 0.85 -28.74 -1.58
N LYS A 210 0.45 -28.81 -0.30
CA LYS A 210 -0.77 -29.51 0.14
C LYS A 210 -2.00 -28.60 0.03
N VAL A 211 -1.83 -27.31 0.32
CA VAL A 211 -2.91 -26.32 0.31
C VAL A 211 -3.20 -25.82 -1.10
N LEU A 212 -2.14 -25.50 -1.85
CA LEU A 212 -2.14 -24.95 -3.20
C LEU A 212 -1.26 -25.85 -4.10
N PRO A 213 -1.77 -27.02 -4.51
CA PRO A 213 -0.99 -27.96 -5.32
C PRO A 213 -0.60 -27.34 -6.66
N SER A 214 0.63 -27.60 -7.12
CA SER A 214 1.18 -27.04 -8.37
C SER A 214 0.49 -27.53 -9.63
N SER A 215 -0.38 -28.53 -9.52
CA SER A 215 -1.28 -28.95 -10.59
C SER A 215 -2.36 -27.92 -10.90
N ASP A 216 -2.65 -27.01 -9.96
CA ASP A 216 -3.77 -26.08 -10.04
C ASP A 216 -3.38 -24.62 -9.73
N TRP A 217 -2.30 -24.43 -8.98
CA TRP A 217 -1.83 -23.11 -8.55
C TRP A 217 -0.42 -22.84 -9.02
N VAL A 218 -0.17 -21.61 -9.45
CA VAL A 218 1.16 -21.14 -9.83
C VAL A 218 1.56 -20.00 -8.90
N TYR A 219 2.79 -20.06 -8.37
CA TYR A 219 3.34 -18.96 -7.58
C TYR A 219 3.61 -17.76 -8.49
N CYS A 220 3.21 -16.57 -8.08
CA CYS A 220 3.41 -15.35 -8.86
C CYS A 220 4.83 -14.80 -8.69
N ASN A 221 5.81 -15.48 -9.29
CA ASN A 221 7.24 -15.15 -9.19
C ASN A 221 7.91 -14.79 -10.52
N GLY A 222 7.17 -14.73 -11.63
CA GLY A 222 7.76 -14.40 -12.93
C GLY A 222 8.45 -15.55 -13.65
N ASP A 223 8.39 -16.77 -13.11
CA ASP A 223 8.92 -17.94 -13.81
C ASP A 223 8.02 -18.29 -15.01
N ALA A 224 8.61 -18.98 -16.00
CA ALA A 224 7.86 -19.54 -17.12
C ALA A 224 6.73 -20.44 -16.61
N LEU A 225 5.54 -20.29 -17.19
CA LEU A 225 4.38 -21.10 -16.82
C LEU A 225 4.68 -22.60 -17.05
N PRO A 226 4.33 -23.47 -16.10
CA PRO A 226 4.49 -24.91 -16.29
C PRO A 226 3.51 -25.40 -17.38
N GLU A 227 3.84 -26.52 -18.03
CA GLU A 227 2.97 -27.13 -19.06
C GLU A 227 1.56 -27.45 -18.54
N THR A 228 1.41 -27.68 -17.23
CA THR A 228 0.12 -27.91 -16.56
C THR A 228 -0.78 -26.66 -16.53
N ALA A 229 -0.22 -25.46 -16.66
CA ALA A 229 -0.94 -24.19 -16.62
C ALA A 229 -1.42 -23.72 -18.01
N GLY A 230 -1.78 -24.65 -18.90
CA GLY A 230 -2.21 -24.35 -20.27
C GLY A 230 -3.44 -23.44 -20.37
N ASP A 231 -4.38 -23.58 -19.43
CA ASP A 231 -5.57 -22.71 -19.33
C ASP A 231 -5.16 -21.26 -19.03
N LEU A 232 -4.31 -21.08 -18.01
CA LEU A 232 -3.79 -19.75 -17.65
C LEU A 232 -2.95 -19.15 -18.77
N SER A 233 -2.08 -19.95 -19.39
CA SER A 233 -1.29 -19.52 -20.55
C SER A 233 -2.18 -19.03 -21.70
N SER A 234 -3.31 -19.70 -21.94
CA SER A 234 -4.28 -19.28 -22.97
C SER A 234 -5.00 -17.99 -22.58
N LEU A 235 -5.26 -17.79 -21.29
CA LEU A 235 -5.94 -16.62 -20.75
C LEU A 235 -5.07 -15.36 -20.77
N ILE A 236 -3.81 -15.45 -20.33
CA ILE A 236 -2.95 -14.28 -20.16
C ILE A 236 -1.97 -14.07 -21.32
N GLY A 237 -1.71 -15.09 -22.13
CA GLY A 237 -0.71 -15.02 -23.20
C GLY A 237 0.63 -14.53 -22.67
N VAL A 238 1.17 -13.48 -23.29
CA VAL A 238 2.47 -12.88 -22.92
C VAL A 238 2.34 -11.54 -22.20
N ILE A 239 1.14 -11.19 -21.68
CA ILE A 239 0.94 -9.85 -21.09
C ILE A 239 1.83 -9.59 -19.86
N TRP A 240 2.25 -10.65 -19.16
CA TRP A 240 3.20 -10.60 -18.03
C TRP A 240 4.66 -10.76 -18.46
N GLY A 241 4.94 -10.93 -19.76
CA GLY A 241 6.24 -11.14 -20.35
C GLY A 241 6.46 -12.56 -20.86
N GLY A 242 7.68 -12.79 -21.37
CA GLY A 242 8.07 -14.04 -22.03
C GLY A 242 7.68 -14.06 -23.50
N ASP A 243 7.69 -15.25 -24.10
CA ASP A 243 7.30 -15.46 -25.49
C ASP A 243 6.12 -16.44 -25.61
N ALA A 244 5.60 -16.60 -26.83
CA ALA A 244 4.44 -17.45 -27.06
C ALA A 244 4.66 -18.94 -26.74
N ALA A 245 5.92 -19.40 -26.67
CA ALA A 245 6.27 -20.76 -26.29
C ALA A 245 6.54 -20.90 -24.79
N ALA A 246 6.96 -19.83 -24.13
CA ALA A 246 7.24 -19.78 -22.69
C ALA A 246 6.70 -18.48 -22.06
N PRO A 247 5.37 -18.32 -21.96
CA PRO A 247 4.78 -17.17 -21.28
C PRO A 247 5.10 -17.22 -19.78
N LEU A 248 5.29 -16.05 -19.18
CA LEU A 248 5.63 -15.96 -17.76
C LEU A 248 4.38 -15.91 -16.87
N SER A 249 4.50 -16.49 -15.68
CA SER A 249 3.58 -16.21 -14.58
C SER A 249 3.68 -14.72 -14.19
N PRO A 250 2.63 -14.14 -13.57
CA PRO A 250 2.76 -12.82 -12.97
C PRO A 250 3.92 -12.77 -11.98
N ASP A 251 4.81 -11.78 -12.02
CA ASP A 251 5.78 -11.55 -10.94
C ASP A 251 5.25 -10.48 -9.98
N LEU A 252 4.66 -10.94 -8.88
CA LEU A 252 4.03 -10.08 -7.87
C LEU A 252 4.86 -9.98 -6.58
N ARG A 253 6.07 -10.53 -6.58
CA ARG A 253 7.00 -10.44 -5.44
C ARG A 253 7.36 -8.98 -5.16
N GLY A 254 7.35 -8.58 -3.90
CA GLY A 254 7.62 -7.19 -3.47
C GLY A 254 6.60 -6.13 -3.94
N PHE A 255 5.56 -6.49 -4.71
CA PHE A 255 4.58 -5.53 -5.22
C PHE A 255 3.36 -5.40 -4.32
N PHE A 256 2.84 -4.17 -4.27
CA PHE A 256 1.44 -3.91 -3.91
C PHE A 256 0.56 -4.05 -5.14
N LEU A 257 -0.69 -4.48 -4.95
CA LEU A 257 -1.65 -4.59 -6.05
C LEU A 257 -2.51 -3.34 -6.14
N ARG A 258 -2.62 -2.79 -7.36
CA ARG A 258 -3.45 -1.63 -7.69
C ARG A 258 -4.41 -1.98 -8.82
N GLY A 259 -5.63 -1.50 -8.75
CA GLY A 259 -6.60 -1.68 -9.82
C GLY A 259 -6.19 -0.91 -11.07
N VAL A 260 -6.35 -1.48 -12.26
CA VAL A 260 -6.18 -0.75 -13.54
C VAL A 260 -7.09 0.49 -13.56
N ALA A 261 -6.58 1.65 -13.97
CA ALA A 261 -7.37 2.88 -13.94
C ALA A 261 -8.51 2.86 -14.96
N GLY A 262 -8.29 2.29 -16.15
CA GLY A 262 -9.34 2.09 -17.15
C GLY A 262 -10.14 3.37 -17.45
N GLY A 263 -9.43 4.51 -17.51
CA GLY A 263 -10.01 5.85 -17.70
C GLY A 263 -10.36 6.63 -16.42
N SER A 264 -10.26 6.01 -15.24
CA SER A 264 -10.33 6.69 -13.94
C SER A 264 -9.16 7.67 -13.75
N THR A 265 -9.39 8.74 -12.98
CA THR A 265 -8.36 9.70 -12.58
C THR A 265 -7.66 9.33 -11.26
N ALA A 266 -8.01 8.17 -10.68
CA ALA A 266 -7.43 7.71 -9.42
C ALA A 266 -5.94 7.34 -9.54
N ASP A 267 -5.47 6.90 -10.72
CA ASP A 267 -4.03 6.85 -11.05
C ASP A 267 -3.69 7.98 -12.03
N PRO A 268 -3.05 9.07 -11.55
CA PRO A 268 -2.68 10.20 -12.39
C PRO A 268 -1.48 9.92 -13.32
N ASP A 269 -0.84 8.76 -13.20
CA ASP A 269 0.32 8.30 -13.96
C ASP A 269 0.04 6.97 -14.69
N SER A 270 -1.23 6.63 -14.89
CA SER A 270 -1.66 5.36 -15.51
C SER A 270 -1.08 5.15 -16.91
N SER A 271 -0.83 6.21 -17.67
CA SER A 271 -0.28 6.12 -19.03
C SER A 271 1.24 5.95 -19.09
N THR A 272 1.97 6.21 -18.00
CA THR A 272 3.44 6.16 -17.95
C THR A 272 3.99 4.89 -17.31
N ARG A 273 3.11 3.96 -16.94
CA ARG A 273 3.46 2.64 -16.39
C ARG A 273 4.30 1.84 -17.37
N THR A 274 5.25 1.05 -16.88
CA THR A 274 6.12 0.21 -17.71
C THR A 274 5.76 -1.26 -17.54
N ALA A 275 6.33 -2.14 -18.37
CA ALA A 275 6.18 -3.57 -18.18
C ALA A 275 7.01 -4.06 -16.98
N ILE A 276 6.57 -5.16 -16.34
CA ILE A 276 7.32 -5.84 -15.27
C ILE A 276 8.52 -6.61 -15.85
N HIS A 277 8.28 -7.29 -16.97
CA HIS A 277 9.28 -7.98 -17.77
C HIS A 277 9.26 -7.44 -19.20
N ASP A 278 10.35 -7.67 -19.92
CA ASP A 278 10.41 -7.39 -21.37
C ASP A 278 9.25 -8.09 -22.10
N ASP A 279 8.74 -7.44 -23.15
CA ASP A 279 7.57 -7.85 -23.96
C ASP A 279 6.22 -7.91 -23.22
N GLY A 280 6.19 -7.61 -21.91
CA GLY A 280 4.96 -7.44 -21.14
C GLY A 280 4.19 -6.16 -21.45
N ASN A 281 3.00 -6.04 -20.88
CA ASN A 281 2.14 -4.87 -21.03
C ASN A 281 2.70 -3.65 -20.29
N SER A 282 2.59 -2.48 -20.91
CA SER A 282 2.85 -1.17 -20.33
C SER A 282 1.64 -0.23 -20.48
N GLY A 283 1.68 0.92 -19.81
CA GLY A 283 0.58 1.89 -19.76
C GLY A 283 -0.60 1.40 -18.93
N ASP A 284 -1.81 1.90 -19.23
CA ASP A 284 -3.01 1.67 -18.42
C ASP A 284 -3.62 0.27 -18.67
N LYS A 285 -2.86 -0.78 -18.34
CA LYS A 285 -3.19 -2.19 -18.60
C LYS A 285 -2.71 -3.09 -17.47
N VAL A 286 -3.41 -4.21 -17.27
CA VAL A 286 -2.95 -5.30 -16.40
C VAL A 286 -1.52 -5.72 -16.78
N ALA A 287 -0.75 -6.14 -15.78
CA ALA A 287 0.66 -6.54 -15.88
C ALA A 287 1.67 -5.40 -16.07
N SER A 288 1.20 -4.15 -16.07
CA SER A 288 2.08 -2.99 -15.99
C SER A 288 2.42 -2.64 -14.53
N MET A 289 3.58 -2.06 -14.32
CA MET A 289 4.07 -1.64 -13.02
C MET A 289 4.43 -0.17 -12.97
N GLN A 290 4.64 0.31 -11.75
CA GLN A 290 5.32 1.55 -11.47
C GLN A 290 6.23 1.39 -10.25
N THR A 291 7.37 2.08 -10.27
CA THR A 291 8.22 2.33 -9.09
C THR A 291 7.46 3.21 -8.09
N TYR A 292 7.91 3.31 -6.83
CA TYR A 292 7.29 4.24 -5.88
C TYR A 292 7.33 5.69 -6.37
N ALA A 293 6.51 6.55 -5.76
CA ALA A 293 6.54 7.99 -5.94
C ALA A 293 6.12 8.70 -4.65
N THR A 294 6.57 9.94 -4.46
CA THR A 294 6.33 10.74 -3.25
C THR A 294 5.60 12.02 -3.61
N GLY A 295 4.30 12.00 -3.36
CA GLY A 295 3.42 13.11 -3.65
C GLY A 295 3.58 14.25 -2.67
N LYS A 296 3.04 15.40 -3.05
CA LYS A 296 2.94 16.53 -2.14
C LYS A 296 2.01 16.16 -0.97
N PRO A 297 2.39 16.42 0.29
CA PRO A 297 1.47 16.24 1.41
C PRO A 297 0.20 17.07 1.26
N ALA A 298 -0.92 16.56 1.75
CA ALA A 298 -2.19 17.28 1.72
C ALA A 298 -2.17 18.44 2.71
N ASN A 299 -1.63 18.21 3.91
CA ASN A 299 -1.35 19.28 4.86
C ASN A 299 -0.12 20.08 4.45
N GLU A 300 -0.21 21.40 4.59
CA GLU A 300 0.87 22.28 4.15
C GLU A 300 2.13 22.11 5.00
N ILE A 301 3.28 22.02 4.33
CA ILE A 301 4.59 21.99 4.96
C ILE A 301 5.11 23.42 5.15
N TYR A 302 5.65 23.67 6.33
CA TYR A 302 6.38 24.89 6.66
C TYR A 302 7.77 24.55 7.17
N PHE A 303 8.75 25.33 6.74
CA PHE A 303 10.04 25.41 7.42
C PHE A 303 10.07 26.64 8.29
N GLU A 304 10.33 26.46 9.58
CA GLU A 304 10.74 27.56 10.44
C GLU A 304 12.22 27.83 10.21
N ILE A 305 12.55 29.05 9.81
CA ILE A 305 13.93 29.49 9.54
C ILE A 305 14.23 30.65 10.48
N SER A 306 15.17 30.44 11.39
CA SER A 306 15.65 31.52 12.24
C SER A 306 16.35 32.60 11.41
N HIS A 307 16.15 33.86 11.78
CA HIS A 307 16.80 35.01 11.14
C HIS A 307 16.54 35.16 9.62
N LEU A 308 15.35 34.78 9.15
CA LEU A 308 14.95 35.00 7.77
C LEU A 308 14.96 36.50 7.40
N PRO A 309 15.55 36.90 6.25
CA PRO A 309 15.50 38.27 5.77
C PRO A 309 14.08 38.70 5.37
N VAL A 310 13.53 39.71 6.06
CA VAL A 310 12.18 40.25 5.81
C VAL A 310 12.18 41.68 5.26
N GLY A 311 13.36 42.29 5.11
CA GLY A 311 13.51 43.63 4.56
C GLY A 311 14.92 44.19 4.69
N HIS A 312 15.07 45.51 4.56
CA HIS A 312 16.36 46.20 4.72
C HIS A 312 16.19 47.61 5.31
N PHE A 313 17.27 48.17 5.85
CA PHE A 313 17.37 49.55 6.31
C PHE A 313 18.76 50.13 6.00
N LYS A 314 18.82 51.46 5.86
CA LYS A 314 20.09 52.15 5.64
C LYS A 314 20.87 52.29 6.96
N SER A 315 22.06 51.72 7.03
CA SER A 315 23.01 51.88 8.15
C SER A 315 24.15 52.80 7.75
N SER A 316 24.57 53.69 8.63
CA SER A 316 25.72 54.59 8.41
C SER A 316 27.08 53.99 8.79
N PHE A 317 27.16 52.69 9.13
CA PHE A 317 28.30 52.13 9.89
C PHE A 317 28.75 50.73 9.42
N THR A 318 29.22 50.56 8.18
CA THR A 318 29.62 49.24 7.62
C THR A 318 31.14 49.00 7.53
N SER A 319 31.94 49.88 8.10
CA SER A 319 33.40 49.81 7.97
C SER A 319 34.06 48.66 8.70
N GLY A 320 35.02 48.03 8.03
CA GLY A 320 35.88 47.00 8.63
C GLY A 320 35.17 45.65 8.74
N HIS A 321 33.95 45.56 8.19
CA HIS A 321 33.16 44.35 8.12
C HIS A 321 33.14 43.80 6.69
N THR A 322 32.83 42.52 6.56
CA THR A 322 32.85 41.77 5.31
C THR A 322 31.41 41.44 4.91
N PRO A 323 30.61 42.40 4.37
CA PRO A 323 29.23 42.13 4.00
C PRO A 323 29.14 41.09 2.89
N ALA A 324 28.06 40.31 2.89
CA ALA A 324 27.72 39.48 1.73
C ALA A 324 26.91 40.33 0.73
N LYS A 325 27.01 40.02 -0.57
CA LYS A 325 26.07 40.51 -1.59
C LYS A 325 24.84 39.59 -1.60
N TRP A 326 23.67 40.13 -1.92
CA TRP A 326 22.38 39.43 -1.79
C TRP A 326 21.60 39.49 -3.09
N THR A 327 20.70 38.54 -3.31
CA THR A 327 19.81 38.55 -4.47
C THR A 327 18.73 39.62 -4.33
N ASN A 328 18.41 40.25 -5.45
CA ASN A 328 17.26 41.14 -5.56
C ASN A 328 16.03 40.28 -5.89
N GLY A 329 15.27 39.87 -4.86
CA GLY A 329 14.12 38.97 -5.00
C GLY A 329 14.28 37.70 -4.18
N SER A 330 13.50 36.67 -4.49
CA SER A 330 13.66 35.34 -3.91
C SER A 330 14.69 34.51 -4.67
N THR A 331 15.31 33.57 -3.97
CA THR A 331 16.20 32.56 -4.54
C THR A 331 15.63 31.21 -4.21
N THR A 332 15.39 30.41 -5.26
CA THR A 332 14.96 29.03 -5.14
C THR A 332 16.11 28.20 -4.62
N VAL A 333 15.86 27.46 -3.54
CA VAL A 333 16.80 26.52 -2.93
C VAL A 333 16.13 25.17 -2.78
N ASP A 334 16.93 24.13 -2.95
CA ASP A 334 16.46 22.76 -2.92
C ASP A 334 16.22 22.31 -1.49
N ILE A 335 15.22 21.47 -1.30
CA ILE A 335 14.96 20.77 -0.04
C ILE A 335 15.42 19.33 -0.25
N LYS A 336 16.38 18.92 0.56
CA LYS A 336 16.82 17.54 0.63
C LYS A 336 16.15 16.85 1.80
N PHE A 337 15.76 15.61 1.56
CA PHE A 337 15.05 14.80 2.51
C PHE A 337 15.97 13.68 2.99
N SER A 338 16.06 13.47 4.31
CA SER A 338 16.71 12.32 4.93
C SER A 338 15.62 11.31 5.24
N VAL A 339 15.10 10.70 4.19
CA VAL A 339 13.95 9.80 4.22
C VAL A 339 14.37 8.39 3.81
N GLY A 340 13.45 7.42 3.91
CA GLY A 340 13.69 6.03 3.56
C GLY A 340 13.92 5.79 2.06
N GLU A 341 14.14 4.52 1.71
CA GLU A 341 14.42 4.10 0.32
C GLU A 341 13.16 3.96 -0.54
N GLU A 342 11.96 3.90 0.06
CA GLU A 342 10.69 3.72 -0.64
C GLU A 342 9.55 4.47 0.07
N THR A 343 8.69 5.15 -0.69
CA THR A 343 7.37 5.58 -0.18
C THR A 343 6.45 4.38 -0.08
N ARG A 344 6.12 3.93 1.13
CA ARG A 344 5.27 2.75 1.36
C ARG A 344 4.31 2.93 2.52
N PRO A 345 3.09 2.37 2.45
CA PRO A 345 2.16 2.39 3.58
C PRO A 345 2.48 1.32 4.62
N VAL A 346 1.81 1.37 5.77
CA VAL A 346 1.79 0.24 6.73
C VAL A 346 1.31 -1.04 6.03
N ASN A 347 2.09 -2.13 6.10
CA ASN A 347 1.78 -3.33 5.31
C ASN A 347 2.21 -4.64 5.97
N ALA A 348 1.72 -5.74 5.40
CA ALA A 348 2.05 -7.11 5.78
C ALA A 348 2.42 -7.94 4.53
N TYR A 349 3.29 -8.93 4.71
CA TYR A 349 3.72 -9.83 3.65
C TYR A 349 2.78 -11.02 3.45
N VAL A 350 2.47 -11.26 2.18
CA VAL A 350 1.73 -12.44 1.71
C VAL A 350 2.43 -13.02 0.47
N LYS A 351 2.22 -14.29 0.17
CA LYS A 351 2.60 -14.83 -1.15
C LYS A 351 1.39 -14.84 -2.07
N TRP A 352 1.58 -14.36 -3.30
CA TRP A 352 0.54 -14.33 -4.30
C TRP A 352 0.57 -15.62 -5.12
N TYR A 353 -0.56 -16.30 -5.22
CA TYR A 353 -0.74 -17.47 -6.09
C TYR A 353 -1.88 -17.22 -7.05
N VAL A 354 -1.68 -17.58 -8.32
CA VAL A 354 -2.70 -17.47 -9.35
C VAL A 354 -3.30 -18.84 -9.62
N LYS A 355 -4.63 -18.88 -9.72
CA LYS A 355 -5.38 -20.06 -10.16
C LYS A 355 -5.06 -20.34 -11.62
N ALA A 356 -4.51 -21.51 -11.90
CA ALA A 356 -3.87 -21.83 -13.16
C ALA A 356 -4.65 -22.81 -14.05
N THR A 357 -5.59 -23.55 -13.48
CA THR A 357 -6.43 -24.51 -14.20
C THR A 357 -7.91 -24.35 -13.85
N ASN A 358 -8.79 -24.69 -14.80
CA ASN A 358 -10.20 -24.91 -14.49
C ASN A 358 -10.35 -26.30 -13.86
N ALA A 359 -10.35 -26.40 -12.53
CA ALA A 359 -10.53 -27.69 -11.86
C ALA A 359 -11.96 -28.23 -12.08
N SER A 360 -12.08 -29.57 -12.19
CA SER A 360 -13.32 -30.31 -12.46
C SER A 360 -14.30 -30.29 -11.28
N GLU A 361 -15.57 -29.96 -11.55
CA GLU A 361 -16.86 -30.11 -10.84
C GLU A 361 -16.97 -30.07 -9.28
N GLU A 362 -15.94 -30.38 -8.50
CA GLU A 362 -15.89 -30.29 -7.03
C GLU A 362 -14.67 -29.48 -6.56
N GLU A 363 -14.69 -28.18 -6.84
CA GLU A 363 -13.63 -27.28 -6.40
C GLU A 363 -13.76 -26.97 -4.90
N THR A 364 -12.77 -27.40 -4.12
CA THR A 364 -12.66 -27.09 -2.70
C THR A 364 -11.84 -25.81 -2.51
N ILE A 365 -12.36 -24.86 -1.73
CA ILE A 365 -11.63 -23.64 -1.41
C ILE A 365 -10.48 -24.00 -0.45
N PRO A 366 -9.22 -23.67 -0.78
CA PRO A 366 -8.09 -23.98 0.10
C PRO A 366 -8.24 -23.28 1.46
N VAL A 367 -7.93 -23.98 2.55
CA VAL A 367 -7.97 -23.38 3.90
C VAL A 367 -6.69 -22.58 4.15
N GLY A 368 -6.84 -21.35 4.66
CA GLY A 368 -5.73 -20.43 4.93
C GLY A 368 -5.40 -19.44 3.81
N ILE A 369 -6.25 -19.32 2.79
CA ILE A 369 -6.15 -18.22 1.81
C ILE A 369 -6.87 -16.99 2.33
N VAL A 370 -6.36 -15.81 1.99
CA VAL A 370 -6.95 -14.52 2.34
C VAL A 370 -7.49 -13.84 1.09
N VAL A 371 -8.69 -13.29 1.23
CA VAL A 371 -9.40 -12.56 0.17
C VAL A 371 -9.95 -11.24 0.72
N ALA A 372 -10.13 -10.26 -0.17
CA ALA A 372 -10.81 -9.03 0.18
C ALA A 372 -12.34 -9.26 0.19
N TYR A 373 -13.04 -8.57 1.07
CA TYR A 373 -14.48 -8.64 1.20
C TYR A 373 -15.07 -7.23 1.18
N ALA A 374 -15.93 -6.98 0.19
CA ALA A 374 -16.57 -5.67 -0.02
C ALA A 374 -17.83 -5.48 0.83
N GLY A 375 -18.31 -6.54 1.48
CA GLY A 375 -19.54 -6.53 2.26
C GLY A 375 -19.40 -5.93 3.65
N VAL A 376 -20.54 -5.58 4.23
CA VAL A 376 -20.62 -4.97 5.58
C VAL A 376 -20.91 -6.00 6.68
N ALA A 377 -21.02 -7.28 6.28
CA ALA A 377 -21.37 -8.51 7.03
C ALA A 377 -21.68 -8.37 8.52
N ASN A 378 -22.83 -8.89 8.96
CA ASN A 378 -23.29 -8.94 10.34
C ASN A 378 -22.16 -9.30 11.33
N GLN A 379 -21.65 -8.27 12.05
CA GLN A 379 -20.30 -8.24 12.62
C GLN A 379 -20.17 -8.85 14.01
N THR A 380 -21.20 -9.51 14.52
CA THR A 380 -21.27 -9.87 15.95
C THR A 380 -20.22 -10.92 16.35
N ASN A 381 -19.73 -11.75 15.42
CA ASN A 381 -18.86 -12.89 15.74
C ASN A 381 -17.53 -12.94 14.97
N ASN A 382 -17.11 -11.88 14.26
CA ASN A 382 -15.90 -11.90 13.42
C ASN A 382 -15.84 -13.02 12.36
N SER A 383 -16.97 -13.64 12.03
CA SER A 383 -17.05 -14.82 11.17
C SER A 383 -18.11 -14.67 10.08
N LEU A 384 -17.88 -15.28 8.94
CA LEU A 384 -18.80 -15.44 7.83
C LEU A 384 -19.10 -16.93 7.61
N GLN A 385 -20.23 -17.21 6.96
CA GLN A 385 -20.66 -18.57 6.60
C GLN A 385 -20.50 -19.59 7.73
N ASN A 386 -21.03 -19.26 8.91
CA ASN A 386 -21.00 -20.14 10.09
C ASN A 386 -19.60 -20.56 10.56
N GLY A 387 -18.60 -19.68 10.44
CA GLY A 387 -17.24 -19.93 10.92
C GLY A 387 -16.25 -20.34 9.82
N LEU A 388 -16.72 -20.62 8.60
CA LEU A 388 -15.86 -21.02 7.47
C LEU A 388 -14.98 -19.89 6.93
N TRP A 389 -15.22 -18.66 7.37
CA TRP A 389 -14.40 -17.51 7.05
C TRP A 389 -14.24 -16.65 8.30
N LEU A 390 -13.01 -16.33 8.65
CA LEU A 390 -12.69 -15.52 9.83
C LEU A 390 -12.11 -14.18 9.38
N ARG A 391 -12.43 -13.10 10.10
CA ARG A 391 -11.79 -11.79 9.85
C ARG A 391 -10.33 -11.80 10.29
N CYS A 392 -9.46 -11.19 9.49
CA CYS A 392 -8.04 -11.02 9.80
C CYS A 392 -7.83 -9.87 10.80
N VAL A 393 -8.18 -10.10 12.07
CA VAL A 393 -8.17 -9.11 13.16
C VAL A 393 -7.14 -9.40 14.25
N GLY A 394 -6.17 -10.28 14.00
CA GLY A 394 -5.08 -10.54 14.97
C GLY A 394 -5.47 -11.29 16.25
N THR A 395 -6.71 -11.73 16.38
CA THR A 395 -7.17 -12.45 17.57
C THR A 395 -6.75 -13.92 17.55
N SER A 396 -6.58 -14.52 18.73
CA SER A 396 -6.33 -15.97 18.84
C SER A 396 -7.53 -16.78 18.39
N PHE A 397 -7.29 -17.98 17.83
CA PHE A 397 -8.34 -18.92 17.47
C PHE A 397 -8.12 -20.31 18.10
N ASP A 398 -9.19 -21.10 18.21
CA ASP A 398 -9.11 -22.46 18.76
C ASP A 398 -8.54 -23.42 17.70
N ARG A 399 -7.31 -23.87 17.92
CA ARG A 399 -6.61 -24.80 17.01
C ARG A 399 -7.24 -26.19 16.91
N THR A 400 -8.09 -26.57 17.87
CA THR A 400 -8.83 -27.84 17.83
C THR A 400 -10.08 -27.70 16.96
N GLU A 401 -10.80 -26.58 17.07
CA GLU A 401 -11.92 -26.28 16.18
C GLU A 401 -11.46 -26.03 14.73
N TYR A 402 -10.35 -25.31 14.57
CA TYR A 402 -9.80 -24.91 13.28
C TYR A 402 -8.48 -25.62 12.96
N SER A 403 -8.48 -26.95 13.03
CA SER A 403 -7.28 -27.78 12.89
C SER A 403 -6.58 -27.61 11.54
N GLN A 404 -7.33 -27.64 10.44
CA GLN A 404 -6.78 -27.44 9.09
C GLN A 404 -6.17 -26.03 8.93
N LEU A 405 -6.80 -25.00 9.52
CA LEU A 405 -6.24 -23.66 9.50
C LEU A 405 -4.93 -23.60 10.30
N TYR A 406 -4.89 -24.22 11.48
CA TYR A 406 -3.67 -24.32 12.28
C TYR A 406 -2.56 -25.08 11.57
N GLU A 407 -2.88 -26.17 10.86
CA GLU A 407 -1.90 -26.88 10.03
C GLU A 407 -1.35 -25.99 8.92
N THR A 408 -2.19 -25.14 8.29
CA THR A 408 -1.75 -24.19 7.27
C THR A 408 -0.89 -23.06 7.84
N ILE A 409 -1.38 -22.30 8.82
CA ILE A 409 -0.75 -21.05 9.26
C ILE A 409 0.13 -21.17 10.50
N GLY A 410 -0.02 -22.25 11.28
CA GLY A 410 0.75 -22.49 12.49
C GLY A 410 0.72 -21.30 13.44
N VAL A 411 1.92 -20.82 13.81
CA VAL A 411 2.12 -19.63 14.67
C VAL A 411 2.90 -18.53 13.93
N ILE A 412 2.90 -18.52 12.59
CA ILE A 412 3.69 -17.56 11.82
C ILE A 412 3.19 -16.12 11.98
N HIS A 413 1.93 -15.95 12.36
CA HIS A 413 1.31 -14.67 12.71
C HIS A 413 1.43 -14.33 14.21
N GLY A 414 2.19 -15.13 14.96
CA GLY A 414 2.36 -15.02 16.40
C GLY A 414 1.45 -15.97 17.18
N SER A 415 1.63 -15.97 18.51
CA SER A 415 0.81 -16.76 19.43
C SER A 415 0.89 -16.23 20.86
N GLU A 416 -0.18 -16.42 21.65
CA GLU A 416 -0.18 -16.14 23.08
C GLU A 416 -0.58 -17.38 23.88
N GLY A 417 0.25 -17.75 24.86
CA GLY A 417 -0.02 -18.93 25.69
C GLY A 417 -0.12 -20.24 24.91
N GLY A 418 0.44 -20.31 23.70
CA GLY A 418 0.35 -21.45 22.80
C GLY A 418 -0.89 -21.47 21.89
N TYR A 419 -1.71 -20.43 21.92
CA TYR A 419 -2.82 -20.23 20.99
C TYR A 419 -2.36 -19.40 19.79
N PRO A 420 -2.53 -19.90 18.55
CA PRO A 420 -2.11 -19.20 17.35
C PRO A 420 -2.99 -17.97 17.09
N TYR A 421 -2.37 -16.91 16.56
CA TYR A 421 -3.11 -15.73 16.10
C TYR A 421 -3.55 -15.86 14.64
N LEU A 422 -4.72 -15.31 14.33
CA LEU A 422 -5.08 -14.97 12.96
C LEU A 422 -4.16 -13.85 12.45
N PRO A 423 -3.98 -13.70 11.12
CA PRO A 423 -3.35 -12.51 10.58
C PRO A 423 -4.07 -11.24 11.05
N ASP A 424 -3.33 -10.17 11.32
CA ASP A 424 -3.89 -8.85 11.63
C ASP A 424 -3.71 -7.88 10.47
N TYR A 425 -4.75 -7.73 9.66
CA TYR A 425 -4.75 -6.86 8.49
C TYR A 425 -5.59 -5.60 8.68
N GLN A 426 -6.02 -5.31 9.90
CA GLN A 426 -6.71 -4.06 10.21
C GLN A 426 -5.81 -2.86 9.95
N GLY A 427 -6.25 -1.95 9.07
CA GLY A 427 -5.50 -0.77 8.65
C GLY A 427 -4.29 -1.05 7.77
N ARG A 428 -3.98 -2.31 7.44
CA ARG A 428 -2.81 -2.69 6.65
C ARG A 428 -3.14 -2.91 5.18
N PHE A 429 -2.13 -2.65 4.35
CA PHE A 429 -2.07 -3.09 2.96
C PHE A 429 -1.35 -4.45 2.88
N LEU A 430 -1.62 -5.20 1.81
CA LEU A 430 -0.90 -6.44 1.53
C LEU A 430 0.14 -6.21 0.44
N ARG A 431 1.35 -6.73 0.69
CA ARG A 431 2.50 -6.68 -0.22
C ARG A 431 2.98 -8.10 -0.47
N GLY A 432 3.41 -8.40 -1.70
CA GLY A 432 4.08 -9.66 -1.99
C GLY A 432 5.39 -9.77 -1.22
N VAL A 433 5.70 -10.94 -0.66
CA VAL A 433 7.05 -11.27 -0.15
C VAL A 433 8.09 -10.95 -1.24
N ASP A 434 9.25 -10.39 -0.87
CA ASP A 434 10.25 -9.98 -1.85
C ASP A 434 10.92 -11.20 -2.51
N ASP A 435 11.25 -12.21 -1.71
CA ASP A 435 11.79 -13.51 -2.17
C ASP A 435 12.94 -13.32 -3.18
N GLY A 436 13.84 -12.39 -2.85
CA GLY A 436 15.02 -12.04 -3.63
C GLY A 436 14.76 -11.20 -4.89
N ALA A 437 13.55 -10.69 -5.11
CA ALA A 437 13.22 -9.80 -6.22
C ALA A 437 13.86 -8.41 -6.09
N LYS A 438 14.32 -8.02 -4.89
CA LYS A 438 14.96 -6.73 -4.57
C LYS A 438 14.08 -5.52 -4.89
N ARG A 439 12.78 -5.67 -4.66
CA ARG A 439 11.76 -4.63 -4.81
C ARG A 439 11.35 -4.04 -3.47
N ASP A 440 11.51 -4.78 -2.38
CA ASP A 440 11.43 -4.27 -1.01
C ASP A 440 12.84 -4.05 -0.43
N PRO A 441 13.33 -2.80 -0.34
CA PRO A 441 14.64 -2.51 0.24
C PRO A 441 14.74 -2.94 1.72
N ASP A 442 13.60 -2.94 2.42
CA ASP A 442 13.52 -3.22 3.86
C ASP A 442 13.13 -4.67 4.16
N ALA A 443 13.13 -5.56 3.16
CA ALA A 443 12.68 -6.94 3.29
C ALA A 443 13.29 -7.64 4.52
N SER A 444 14.60 -7.47 4.74
CA SER A 444 15.32 -8.10 5.85
C SER A 444 15.04 -7.49 7.23
N SER A 445 14.56 -6.25 7.31
CA SER A 445 14.32 -5.50 8.55
C SER A 445 12.86 -5.51 9.01
N ARG A 446 11.98 -6.20 8.29
CA ARG A 446 10.57 -6.37 8.68
C ARG A 446 10.44 -7.06 10.03
N THR A 447 9.39 -6.71 10.77
CA THR A 447 9.16 -7.15 12.15
C THR A 447 8.09 -8.22 12.24
N ALA A 448 8.04 -8.92 13.38
CA ALA A 448 7.04 -9.95 13.62
C ALA A 448 5.65 -9.33 13.89
N PRO A 449 4.55 -9.96 13.41
CA PRO A 449 3.19 -9.42 13.54
C PRO A 449 2.58 -9.54 14.93
N GLY A 450 3.03 -10.51 15.73
CA GLY A 450 2.49 -10.76 17.07
C GLY A 450 2.70 -9.57 18.01
N PRO A 451 1.72 -9.20 18.87
CA PRO A 451 1.85 -8.10 19.82
C PRO A 451 3.03 -8.23 20.79
N ASP A 452 3.48 -9.45 21.04
CA ASP A 452 4.62 -9.82 21.88
C ASP A 452 5.94 -10.02 21.10
N GLY A 453 5.96 -9.63 19.82
CA GLY A 453 7.09 -9.82 18.92
C GLY A 453 7.25 -11.26 18.41
N THR A 454 6.20 -12.08 18.51
CA THR A 454 6.19 -13.45 17.97
C THR A 454 5.71 -13.52 16.53
N GLY A 455 6.05 -14.62 15.85
CA GLY A 455 5.75 -14.85 14.43
C GLY A 455 6.97 -14.66 13.54
N HIS A 456 6.75 -14.69 12.24
CA HIS A 456 7.79 -14.50 11.23
C HIS A 456 8.17 -13.03 11.06
N SER A 457 9.44 -12.78 10.80
CA SER A 457 10.04 -11.46 10.58
C SER A 457 10.99 -11.50 9.36
N GLY A 458 11.47 -10.35 8.90
CA GLY A 458 12.30 -10.27 7.71
C GLY A 458 11.53 -10.69 6.44
N ASP A 459 12.23 -11.27 5.47
CA ASP A 459 11.66 -11.60 4.15
C ASP A 459 10.82 -12.88 4.18
N GLN A 460 9.78 -12.88 5.01
CA GLN A 460 8.94 -14.03 5.29
C GLN A 460 7.46 -13.64 5.36
N ILE A 461 6.59 -14.58 4.97
CA ILE A 461 5.13 -14.45 5.06
C ILE A 461 4.71 -14.04 6.47
N GLY A 462 3.75 -13.12 6.57
CA GLY A 462 3.20 -12.64 7.84
C GLY A 462 3.98 -11.49 8.47
N SER A 463 5.24 -11.27 8.09
CA SER A 463 6.02 -10.14 8.60
C SER A 463 5.39 -8.79 8.26
N VAL A 464 5.54 -7.83 9.16
CA VAL A 464 4.91 -6.52 9.09
C VAL A 464 5.94 -5.40 9.13
N GLN A 465 5.54 -4.26 8.57
CA GLN A 465 6.32 -3.03 8.64
C GLN A 465 5.42 -1.81 8.79
N GLY A 466 6.02 -0.71 9.27
CA GLY A 466 5.41 0.62 9.32
C GLY A 466 5.25 1.23 7.94
N TRP A 467 4.79 2.48 7.88
CA TRP A 467 4.93 3.28 6.67
C TRP A 467 6.37 3.82 6.59
N ASP A 468 6.77 4.25 5.41
CA ASP A 468 8.00 5.00 5.19
C ASP A 468 7.80 5.95 4.00
N THR A 469 8.64 6.97 3.89
CA THR A 469 8.60 7.97 2.83
C THR A 469 9.91 7.88 2.05
N GLY A 470 9.83 7.80 0.73
CA GLY A 470 11.00 7.88 -0.15
C GLY A 470 11.22 9.30 -0.66
N GLU A 471 12.39 9.57 -1.24
CA GLU A 471 12.62 10.85 -1.92
C GLU A 471 11.68 11.01 -3.13
N PRO A 472 11.09 12.19 -3.35
CA PRO A 472 10.36 12.48 -4.59
C PRO A 472 11.29 12.45 -5.82
N ASN A 473 10.75 12.13 -7.00
CA ASN A 473 11.56 12.00 -8.22
C ASN A 473 12.21 13.32 -8.66
N GLU A 474 11.52 14.43 -8.42
CA GLU A 474 12.08 15.77 -8.56
C GLU A 474 12.43 16.30 -7.17
N THR A 475 13.48 17.11 -7.04
CA THR A 475 13.81 17.68 -5.73
C THR A 475 12.87 18.86 -5.44
N PRO A 476 12.06 18.82 -4.35
CA PRO A 476 11.24 19.97 -3.96
C PRO A 476 12.11 21.17 -3.63
N SER A 477 11.55 22.37 -3.78
CA SER A 477 12.30 23.60 -3.51
C SER A 477 11.47 24.62 -2.74
N VAL A 478 12.14 25.63 -2.20
CA VAL A 478 11.51 26.77 -1.54
C VAL A 478 12.16 28.07 -2.02
N ASP A 479 11.32 29.09 -2.22
CA ASP A 479 11.79 30.42 -2.55
C ASP A 479 12.10 31.19 -1.27
N LEU A 480 13.38 31.43 -1.00
CA LEU A 480 13.81 32.24 0.13
C LEU A 480 14.08 33.68 -0.31
N PRO A 481 13.42 34.68 0.29
CA PRO A 481 13.67 36.08 -0.04
C PRO A 481 15.07 36.51 0.39
N HIS A 482 15.76 37.22 -0.49
CA HIS A 482 17.03 37.89 -0.19
C HIS A 482 18.11 36.93 0.35
N LEU A 483 18.47 35.88 -0.39
CA LEU A 483 19.62 35.05 -0.03
C LEU A 483 20.96 35.70 -0.42
N PRO A 484 22.03 35.52 0.37
CA PRO A 484 23.40 35.84 -0.02
C PRO A 484 23.85 35.14 -1.31
N THR A 485 24.54 35.86 -2.20
CA THR A 485 25.06 35.35 -3.49
C THR A 485 26.53 34.92 -3.45
N SER A 486 27.22 35.13 -2.32
CA SER A 486 28.64 34.76 -2.16
C SER A 486 29.06 34.73 -0.68
N SER A 487 30.03 33.87 -0.35
CA SER A 487 30.72 33.88 0.94
C SER A 487 31.61 35.13 1.09
N THR A 488 31.01 36.23 1.55
CA THR A 488 31.65 37.49 1.99
C THR A 488 32.47 38.27 0.93
N GLN A 489 32.32 39.60 0.89
CA GLN A 489 33.27 40.49 0.19
C GLN A 489 33.74 41.56 1.18
N THR A 490 35.05 41.84 1.22
CA THR A 490 35.62 42.85 2.12
C THR A 490 35.11 44.24 1.73
N ALA A 491 34.35 44.91 2.60
CA ALA A 491 33.95 46.29 2.36
C ALA A 491 35.16 47.22 2.53
N ALA A 492 35.36 48.12 1.57
CA ALA A 492 36.34 49.19 1.70
C ALA A 492 36.02 50.05 2.95
N ALA A 493 37.03 50.24 3.79
CA ALA A 493 36.99 50.72 5.18
C ALA A 493 36.51 52.17 5.41
N LEU A 494 35.82 52.43 6.53
CA LEU A 494 35.49 53.74 7.15
C LEU A 494 35.14 53.71 8.69
N GLY A 495 36.13 53.50 9.57
CA GLY A 495 36.14 53.74 11.03
C GLY A 495 34.96 53.36 11.98
N GLY A 496 35.27 52.47 12.96
CA GLY A 496 35.02 52.75 14.39
C GLY A 496 33.73 52.28 15.08
N GLY A 497 33.63 50.98 15.41
CA GLY A 497 32.67 50.42 16.37
C GLY A 497 32.76 48.89 16.45
N THR A 498 32.58 48.29 17.64
CA THR A 498 32.68 46.83 17.84
C THR A 498 31.37 46.13 17.51
N ILE A 499 31.38 45.25 16.51
CA ILE A 499 30.29 44.34 16.14
C ILE A 499 30.81 42.91 16.31
N ARG A 500 29.97 42.02 16.87
CA ARG A 500 30.32 40.65 17.27
C ARG A 500 30.46 39.71 16.07
N ASP A 501 31.46 38.83 16.14
CA ASP A 501 31.73 37.77 15.16
C ASP A 501 30.57 36.77 15.04
N VAL A 502 30.36 36.31 13.81
CA VAL A 502 29.35 35.32 13.41
C VAL A 502 29.93 33.92 13.67
N GLY A 503 29.30 33.13 14.54
CA GLY A 503 29.69 31.73 14.73
C GLY A 503 29.33 30.88 13.51
N SER A 504 30.07 29.80 13.26
CA SER A 504 29.77 28.78 12.25
C SER A 504 28.64 27.84 12.70
N GLY A 505 27.67 27.51 11.85
CA GLY A 505 26.68 26.45 12.07
C GLY A 505 25.42 26.61 11.22
N ASP A 506 24.80 25.48 10.87
CA ASP A 506 23.61 25.39 10.03
C ASP A 506 22.38 26.04 10.70
N PRO A 507 21.49 26.72 9.95
CA PRO A 507 20.18 27.10 10.47
C PRO A 507 19.40 25.85 10.92
N THR A 508 18.71 25.94 12.06
CA THR A 508 17.78 24.90 12.49
C THR A 508 16.50 25.03 11.66
N PHE A 509 16.20 24.00 10.89
CA PHE A 509 14.93 23.88 10.18
C PHE A 509 14.01 23.01 11.01
N ASN A 510 12.93 23.60 11.51
CA ASN A 510 11.84 22.79 12.04
C ASN A 510 10.84 22.60 10.91
N PHE A 511 10.80 21.38 10.38
CA PHE A 511 9.74 20.95 9.49
C PHE A 511 8.47 20.72 10.30
N GLN A 512 7.38 21.37 9.88
CA GLN A 512 6.07 21.32 10.52
C GLN A 512 4.99 21.09 9.46
N GLY A 513 3.98 20.28 9.79
CA GLY A 513 2.89 19.91 8.88
C GLY A 513 3.04 18.48 8.34
N ALA A 514 2.62 18.27 7.09
CA ALA A 514 2.50 16.97 6.42
C ALA A 514 1.38 16.06 6.95
N ASP A 515 1.19 14.92 6.30
CA ASP A 515 0.15 13.95 6.65
C ASP A 515 0.62 13.04 7.80
N ALA A 516 -0.31 12.34 8.45
CA ALA A 516 0.02 11.48 9.58
C ALA A 516 0.66 10.14 9.19
N GLU A 517 0.50 9.73 7.92
CA GLU A 517 1.16 8.55 7.35
C GLU A 517 1.39 8.73 5.85
N SER A 518 2.46 8.12 5.35
CA SER A 518 2.65 7.93 3.91
C SER A 518 1.79 6.79 3.42
N ARG A 519 0.94 7.07 2.44
CA ARG A 519 -0.04 6.09 1.92
C ARG A 519 -0.45 6.39 0.48
N PRO A 520 -0.84 5.36 -0.29
CA PRO A 520 -1.50 5.56 -1.56
C PRO A 520 -2.97 5.95 -1.41
N ARG A 521 -3.57 6.40 -2.51
CA ARG A 521 -5.03 6.44 -2.64
C ARG A 521 -5.59 5.05 -2.40
N ASN A 522 -6.49 4.93 -1.45
CA ASN A 522 -6.93 3.61 -1.00
C ASN A 522 -8.41 3.56 -0.62
N VAL A 523 -8.97 2.36 -0.70
CA VAL A 523 -10.35 2.04 -0.37
C VAL A 523 -10.38 0.94 0.69
N TYR A 524 -11.33 1.04 1.62
CA TYR A 524 -11.47 0.04 2.67
C TYR A 524 -12.20 -1.21 2.21
N VAL A 525 -11.59 -2.35 2.54
CA VAL A 525 -12.18 -3.70 2.48
C VAL A 525 -11.97 -4.38 3.83
N ASP A 526 -12.74 -5.43 4.12
CA ASP A 526 -12.36 -6.36 5.18
C ASP A 526 -11.51 -7.48 4.56
N TRP A 527 -10.44 -7.90 5.23
CA TRP A 527 -9.68 -9.09 4.86
C TRP A 527 -10.21 -10.29 5.64
N ILE A 528 -10.57 -11.35 4.93
CA ILE A 528 -11.08 -12.59 5.53
C ILE A 528 -10.21 -13.77 5.09
N ILE A 529 -9.99 -14.70 6.02
CA ILE A 529 -9.24 -15.93 5.81
C ILE A 529 -10.19 -17.12 5.76
N SER A 530 -9.99 -18.02 4.80
CA SER A 530 -10.72 -19.27 4.73
C SER A 530 -10.36 -20.15 5.92
N ALA A 531 -11.38 -20.65 6.59
CA ALA A 531 -11.27 -21.52 7.74
C ALA A 531 -12.17 -22.74 7.52
N SER A 532 -11.77 -23.89 8.02
CA SER A 532 -12.63 -25.07 8.05
C SER A 532 -12.81 -25.44 9.51
N ASN A 533 -14.07 -25.46 9.97
CA ASN A 533 -14.41 -25.94 11.28
C ASN A 533 -14.35 -27.46 11.19
N GLY A 534 -13.30 -28.06 11.75
CA GLY A 534 -13.18 -29.50 11.88
C GLY A 534 -14.18 -29.98 12.92
N SER A 535 -15.45 -30.17 12.55
CA SER A 535 -16.33 -31.02 13.33
C SER A 535 -15.86 -32.46 13.11
N SER A 536 -14.88 -32.89 13.91
CA SER A 536 -14.84 -34.30 14.30
C SER A 536 -16.13 -34.56 15.06
N ASP A 537 -17.04 -35.33 14.46
CA ASP A 537 -18.14 -35.95 15.17
C ASP A 537 -17.61 -36.52 16.48
N THR A 538 -17.99 -35.88 17.59
CA THR A 538 -17.81 -36.45 18.92
C THR A 538 -19.00 -37.38 19.13
N HIS A 539 -18.76 -38.67 18.85
CA HIS A 539 -19.64 -39.76 19.28
C HIS A 539 -19.84 -39.78 20.79
#